data_AF-A0A0D2Y1T8-F1
#
_entry.id   AF-A0A0D2Y1T8-F1
#
_cell.length_a   1.000
_cell.length_b   1.000
_cell.length_c   1.000
_cell.angle_alpha   90.00
_cell.angle_beta   90.00
_cell.angle_gamma   90.00
#
_symmetry.space_group_name_H-M   'P 1'
#
loop_
_entity.id
_entity.type
_entity.pdbx_description
1 polymer ?
#
loop_
_entity_poly.entity_id
_entity_poly.type
_entity_poly.pdbx_seq_one_letter_code
_entity_poly.pdbx_strand_id
1 'polypeptide(L)'
;MIFSFTIISIGLQLLFWLVPNIIAASIAISFLGFFTGPYFATGVSVASKLFNDRIKSTALAFVFVCAQLGGCVFPIITGLVASSAGVKVLQPVLCALLVATAISWLFVPMPKENDNPTLHQE
;
A
#
# COMPACT_ATOMS: atom_id res chain seq x y z
N MET A 1 2.84 -9.03 8.59
CA MET A 1 2.53 -7.67 9.08
C MET A 1 1.70 -6.88 8.07
N ILE A 2 2.19 -6.59 6.86
CA ILE A 2 1.43 -5.85 5.83
C ILE A 2 0.06 -6.49 5.53
N PHE A 3 0.00 -7.80 5.27
CA PHE A 3 -1.28 -8.47 4.99
C PHE A 3 -2.34 -8.22 6.07
N SER A 4 -1.98 -8.38 7.34
CA SER A 4 -2.88 -8.14 8.47
C SER A 4 -3.33 -6.68 8.50
N PHE A 5 -2.42 -5.73 8.28
CA PHE A 5 -2.75 -4.31 8.26
C PHE A 5 -3.65 -3.97 7.07
N THR A 6 -3.45 -4.58 5.90
CA THR A 6 -4.31 -4.36 4.73
C THR A 6 -5.71 -4.92 4.89
N ILE A 7 -5.87 -6.09 5.52
CA ILE A 7 -7.20 -6.63 5.83
C ILE A 7 -7.95 -5.68 6.79
N ILE A 8 -7.27 -5.18 7.82
CA ILE A 8 -7.84 -4.21 8.77
C ILE A 8 -8.20 -2.91 8.04
N SER A 9 -7.30 -2.38 7.20
CA SER A 9 -7.55 -1.17 6.41
C SER A 9 -8.75 -1.32 5.48
N ILE A 10 -8.95 -2.48 4.84
CA ILE A 10 -10.14 -2.74 4.02
C ILE A 10 -11.41 -2.70 4.89
N GLY A 11 -11.39 -3.34 6.06
CA GLY A 11 -12.52 -3.31 7.00
C GLY A 11 -12.85 -1.90 7.47
N LEU A 12 -11.84 -1.09 7.81
CA LEU A 12 -12.00 0.31 8.20
C LEU A 12 -12.50 1.19 7.05
N GLN A 13 -12.04 0.94 5.83
CA GLN A 13 -12.51 1.65 4.63
C GLN A 13 -13.98 1.32 4.33
N LEU A 14 -14.39 0.05 4.50
CA LEU A 14 -15.79 -0.35 4.39
C LEU A 14 -16.65 0.28 5.49
N LEU A 15 -16.14 0.35 6.73
CA LEU A 15 -16.82 1.04 7.83
C LEU A 15 -17.04 2.53 7.51
N PHE A 16 -15.99 3.20 7.03
CA PHE A 16 -16.05 4.60 6.58
C PHE A 16 -17.05 4.81 5.44
N TRP A 17 -17.17 3.85 4.52
CA TRP A 17 -18.05 3.96 3.37
C TRP A 17 -19.51 3.65 3.69
N LEU A 18 -19.79 2.59 4.45
CA LEU A 18 -21.15 2.07 4.65
C LEU A 18 -21.88 2.70 5.84
N VAL A 19 -21.17 3.25 6.83
CA VAL A 19 -21.78 3.79 8.05
C VAL A 19 -22.00 5.30 7.92
N PRO A 20 -23.26 5.78 7.85
CA PRO A 20 -23.57 7.20 7.73
C PRO A 20 -23.52 7.90 9.11
N ASN A 21 -22.36 7.85 9.78
CA ASN A 21 -22.14 8.49 11.08
C ASN A 21 -20.77 9.18 11.09
N ILE A 22 -20.76 10.50 11.28
CA ILE A 22 -19.54 11.32 11.20
C ILE A 22 -18.49 10.96 12.26
N ILE A 23 -18.93 10.58 13.47
CA ILE A 23 -18.03 10.20 14.57
C ILE A 23 -17.35 8.87 14.22
N ALA A 24 -18.13 7.87 13.80
CA ALA A 24 -17.62 6.58 13.36
C ALA A 24 -16.69 6.73 12.14
N ALA A 25 -17.07 7.55 11.16
CA ALA A 25 -16.26 7.82 9.97
C ALA A 25 -14.92 8.49 10.33
N SER A 26 -14.92 9.45 11.25
CA SER A 26 -13.71 10.15 11.72
C SER A 26 -12.76 9.21 12.45
N ILE A 27 -13.29 8.30 13.26
CA ILE A 27 -12.50 7.28 13.94
C ILE A 27 -11.93 6.28 12.91
N ALA A 28 -12.78 5.81 11.98
CA ALA A 28 -12.40 4.86 10.95
C ALA A 28 -11.26 5.38 10.07
N ILE A 29 -11.36 6.64 9.59
CA ILE A 29 -10.32 7.24 8.75
C ILE A 29 -9.01 7.50 9.52
N SER A 30 -9.10 7.83 10.82
CA SER A 30 -7.93 8.01 11.69
C SER A 30 -7.16 6.69 11.85
N PHE A 31 -7.87 5.60 12.13
CA PHE A 31 -7.26 4.28 12.19
C PHE A 31 -6.78 3.81 10.81
N LEU A 32 -7.53 4.10 9.74
CA LEU A 32 -7.11 3.78 8.38
C LEU A 32 -5.72 4.38 8.11
N GLY A 33 -5.56 5.69 8.39
CA GLY A 33 -4.29 6.39 8.27
C GLY A 33 -3.18 5.75 9.09
N PHE A 34 -3.46 5.40 10.36
CA PHE A 34 -2.51 4.71 11.24
C PHE A 34 -2.01 3.38 10.65
N PHE A 35 -2.93 2.52 10.18
CA PHE A 35 -2.56 1.22 9.61
C PHE A 35 -1.88 1.33 8.24
N THR A 36 -2.23 2.34 7.44
CA THR A 36 -1.59 2.58 6.14
C THR A 36 -0.24 3.28 6.25
N GLY A 37 0.02 3.99 7.36
CA GLY A 37 1.24 4.78 7.55
C GLY A 37 2.54 4.00 7.29
N PRO A 38 2.70 2.77 7.81
CA PRO A 38 3.90 1.97 7.59
C PRO A 38 4.07 1.40 6.17
N TYR A 39 3.08 1.51 5.27
CA TYR A 39 3.11 0.81 3.97
C TYR A 39 4.33 1.20 3.15
N PHE A 40 4.59 2.51 3.06
CA PHE A 40 5.69 3.03 2.28
C PHE A 40 7.05 2.61 2.85
N ALA A 41 7.29 2.85 4.15
CA ALA A 41 8.55 2.48 4.80
C ALA A 41 8.81 0.98 4.73
N THR A 42 7.77 0.16 4.93
CA THR A 42 7.88 -1.29 4.84
C THR A 42 8.17 -1.74 3.40
N GLY A 43 7.50 -1.14 2.41
CA GLY A 43 7.75 -1.41 0.99
C GLY A 43 9.19 -1.08 0.58
N VAL A 44 9.70 0.08 0.98
CA VAL A 44 11.09 0.49 0.73
C VAL A 44 12.08 -0.44 1.44
N SER A 45 11.82 -0.82 2.69
CA SER A 45 12.66 -1.75 3.46
C SER A 45 12.76 -3.12 2.78
N VAL A 46 11.62 -3.67 2.36
CA VAL A 46 11.55 -4.96 1.65
C VAL A 46 12.26 -4.86 0.31
N ALA A 47 11.92 -3.86 -0.53
CA ALA A 47 12.57 -3.64 -1.83
C ALA A 47 14.09 -3.49 -1.71
N SER A 48 14.58 -2.76 -0.70
CA SER A 48 16.01 -2.57 -0.45
C SER A 48 16.73 -3.87 -0.05
N LYS A 49 16.02 -4.86 0.50
CA LYS A 49 16.57 -6.19 0.80
C LYS A 49 16.49 -7.16 -0.38
N LEU A 50 15.56 -6.93 -1.32
CA LEU A 50 15.39 -7.74 -2.53
C LEU A 50 16.44 -7.44 -3.61
N PHE A 51 16.86 -6.17 -3.74
CA PHE A 51 17.82 -5.77 -4.77
C PHE A 51 19.27 -5.89 -4.32
N ASN A 52 20.16 -6.31 -5.23
CA ASN A 52 21.61 -6.34 -5.02
C ASN A 52 22.15 -4.91 -4.87
N ASP A 53 23.12 -4.71 -3.95
CA ASP A 53 23.73 -3.40 -3.65
C ASP A 53 24.22 -2.63 -4.89
N ARG A 54 24.72 -3.32 -5.92
CA ARG A 54 25.21 -2.69 -7.15
C ARG A 54 24.12 -1.96 -7.94
N ILE A 55 22.89 -2.47 -7.92
CA ILE A 55 21.76 -1.91 -8.71
C ILE A 55 20.67 -1.30 -7.84
N LYS A 56 20.77 -1.43 -6.51
CA LYS A 56 19.73 -1.08 -5.54
C LYS A 56 19.22 0.34 -5.72
N SER A 57 20.11 1.32 -5.87
CA SER A 57 19.73 2.72 -6.06
C SER A 57 18.90 2.92 -7.34
N THR A 58 19.38 2.39 -8.47
CA THR A 58 18.68 2.49 -9.77
C THR A 58 17.35 1.73 -9.77
N ALA A 59 17.33 0.53 -9.20
CA ALA A 59 16.12 -0.29 -9.11
C ALA A 59 15.05 0.37 -8.24
N LEU A 60 15.46 0.93 -7.09
CA LEU A 60 14.53 1.65 -6.21
C LEU A 60 14.02 2.93 -6.88
N ALA A 61 14.88 3.68 -7.58
CA ALA A 61 14.45 4.84 -8.37
C ALA A 61 13.39 4.46 -9.43
N PHE A 62 13.56 3.33 -10.11
CA PHE A 62 12.56 2.83 -11.05
C PHE A 62 11.22 2.49 -10.37
N VAL A 63 11.26 1.82 -9.20
CA VAL A 63 10.06 1.55 -8.39
C VAL A 63 9.35 2.85 -8.01
N PHE A 64 10.11 3.89 -7.65
CA PHE A 64 9.55 5.20 -7.34
C PHE A 64 8.88 5.86 -8.53
N VAL A 65 9.46 5.79 -9.73
CA VAL A 65 8.81 6.29 -10.95
C VAL A 65 7.48 5.58 -11.19
N CYS A 66 7.42 4.26 -11.01
CA CYS A 66 6.17 3.51 -11.09
C CYS A 66 5.15 3.94 -10.02
N ALA A 67 5.60 4.21 -8.79
CA ALA A 67 4.74 4.70 -7.71
C ALA A 67 4.16 6.08 -8.05
N GLN A 68 4.96 7.00 -8.59
CA GLN A 68 4.52 8.32 -9.06
C GLN A 68 3.50 8.18 -10.19
N LEU A 69 3.74 7.28 -11.16
CA LEU A 69 2.80 7.00 -12.23
C LEU A 69 1.44 6.54 -11.67
N GLY A 70 1.43 5.60 -10.72
CA GLY A 70 0.21 5.18 -10.03
C GLY A 70 -0.48 6.35 -9.30
N GLY A 71 0.31 7.20 -8.64
CA GLY A 71 -0.16 8.41 -7.95
C GLY A 71 -0.80 9.46 -8.86
N CYS A 72 -0.53 9.41 -10.16
CA CYS A 72 -1.19 10.27 -11.15
C CYS A 72 -2.36 9.56 -11.84
N VAL A 73 -2.16 8.33 -12.29
CA VAL A 73 -3.13 7.59 -13.11
C VAL A 73 -4.42 7.31 -12.35
N PHE A 74 -4.34 6.80 -11.11
CA PHE A 74 -5.57 6.43 -10.38
C PHE A 74 -6.42 7.65 -10.01
N PRO A 75 -5.88 8.78 -9.51
CA PRO A 75 -6.68 9.98 -9.28
C PRO A 75 -7.28 10.57 -10.56
N ILE A 76 -6.56 10.54 -11.69
CA ILE A 76 -7.11 11.01 -12.98
C ILE A 76 -8.33 10.17 -13.37
N ILE A 77 -8.20 8.84 -13.37
CA ILE A 77 -9.32 7.93 -13.69
C ILE A 77 -10.48 8.18 -12.72
N THR A 78 -10.20 8.27 -11.42
CA THR A 78 -11.21 8.54 -10.40
C THR A 78 -11.94 9.85 -10.65
N GLY A 79 -11.20 10.92 -10.99
CA GLY A 79 -11.76 12.24 -11.29
C GLY A 79 -12.64 12.23 -12.54
N LEU A 80 -12.19 11.56 -13.61
CA LEU A 80 -12.98 11.40 -14.84
C LEU A 80 -14.30 10.68 -14.58
N VAL A 81 -14.27 9.58 -13.82
CA VAL A 81 -15.50 8.85 -13.46
C VAL A 81 -16.37 9.68 -12.51
N ALA A 82 -15.77 10.37 -11.54
CA ALA A 82 -16.49 11.23 -10.59
C ALA A 82 -17.22 12.39 -11.27
N SER A 83 -16.69 12.89 -12.39
CA SER A 83 -17.32 13.96 -13.18
C SER A 83 -18.69 13.56 -13.75
N SER A 84 -18.97 12.28 -13.91
CA SER A 84 -20.25 11.77 -14.48
C SER A 84 -21.08 10.99 -13.46
N ALA A 85 -20.43 10.15 -12.63
CA ALA A 85 -21.08 9.31 -11.63
C ALA A 85 -21.15 9.96 -10.22
N GLY A 86 -20.54 11.12 -10.04
CA GLY A 86 -20.47 11.84 -8.77
C GLY A 86 -19.38 11.32 -7.83
N VAL A 87 -19.16 12.05 -6.73
CA VAL A 87 -18.08 11.80 -5.75
C VAL A 87 -18.22 10.48 -4.99
N LYS A 88 -19.38 9.81 -5.06
CA LYS A 88 -19.60 8.50 -4.43
C LYS A 88 -18.69 7.39 -4.99
N VAL A 89 -18.04 7.63 -6.13
CA VAL A 89 -17.09 6.69 -6.73
C VAL A 89 -15.75 6.63 -5.98
N LEU A 90 -15.42 7.63 -5.15
CA LEU A 90 -14.13 7.64 -4.44
C LEU A 90 -13.98 6.44 -3.51
N GLN A 91 -15.03 6.11 -2.76
CA GLN A 91 -15.01 5.02 -1.80
C GLN A 91 -14.78 3.64 -2.44
N PRO A 92 -15.53 3.21 -3.47
CA PRO A 92 -15.27 1.93 -4.13
C PRO A 92 -13.91 1.89 -4.82
N VAL A 93 -13.41 3.00 -5.38
CA VAL A 93 -12.05 3.03 -5.95
C VAL A 93 -10.99 2.85 -4.88
N LEU A 94 -11.10 3.53 -3.74
CA LEU A 94 -10.18 3.35 -2.61
C LEU A 94 -10.18 1.90 -2.10
N CYS A 95 -11.36 1.28 -1.96
CA CYS A 95 -11.47 -0.14 -1.64
C CYS A 95 -10.75 -1.01 -2.68
N ALA A 96 -10.98 -0.77 -3.97
CA ALA A 96 -10.36 -1.53 -5.05
C ALA A 96 -8.82 -1.40 -5.04
N LEU A 97 -8.28 -0.20 -4.76
CA LEU A 97 -6.84 0.02 -4.65
C LEU A 97 -6.23 -0.67 -3.43
N LEU A 98 -6.92 -0.69 -2.29
CA LEU A 98 -6.49 -1.44 -1.10
C LEU A 98 -6.47 -2.95 -1.37
N VAL A 99 -7.49 -3.48 -2.05
CA VAL A 99 -7.54 -4.89 -2.47
C VAL A 99 -6.42 -5.21 -3.47
N ALA A 100 -6.20 -4.33 -4.46
CA ALA A 100 -5.11 -4.49 -5.43
C ALA A 100 -3.74 -4.46 -4.74
N THR A 101 -3.58 -3.65 -3.69
CA THR A 101 -2.37 -3.62 -2.86
C THR A 101 -2.18 -4.93 -2.09
N ALA A 102 -3.27 -5.49 -1.53
CA ALA A 102 -3.21 -6.79 -0.86
C ALA A 102 -2.79 -7.91 -1.83
N ILE A 103 -3.38 -7.91 -3.03
CA ILE A 103 -3.10 -8.91 -4.07
C ILE A 103 -1.67 -8.75 -4.60
N SER A 104 -1.21 -7.52 -4.86
CA SER A 104 0.15 -7.29 -5.36
C SER A 104 1.21 -7.77 -4.37
N TRP A 105 0.93 -7.66 -3.07
CA TRP A 105 1.82 -8.15 -2.02
C TRP A 105 1.96 -9.69 -2.01
N LEU A 106 1.02 -10.44 -2.59
CA LEU A 106 1.16 -11.90 -2.77
C LEU A 106 2.27 -12.26 -3.78
N PHE A 107 2.60 -11.35 -4.68
CA PHE A 107 3.64 -11.55 -5.70
C PHE A 107 5.00 -11.02 -5.26
N VAL A 108 5.09 -10.33 -4.12
CA VAL A 108 6.37 -9.83 -3.59
C VAL A 108 7.14 -10.99 -2.96
N PRO A 109 8.35 -11.32 -3.44
CA PRO A 109 9.14 -12.39 -2.85
C PRO A 109 9.60 -12.01 -1.44
N MET A 110 9.70 -13.00 -0.56
CA MET A 110 10.33 -12.78 0.74
C MET A 110 11.84 -12.54 0.53
N PRO A 111 12.42 -11.47 1.10
CA PRO A 111 13.86 -11.30 1.10
C PRO A 111 14.51 -12.53 1.74
N LYS A 112 15.54 -13.10 1.09
CA LYS A 112 16.33 -14.17 1.71
C LYS A 112 17.00 -13.59 2.94
N GLU A 113 16.76 -14.21 4.09
CA GLU A 113 17.58 -13.97 5.26
C GLU A 113 18.98 -14.45 4.89
N ASN A 114 19.96 -13.53 4.88
CA ASN A 114 21.34 -13.92 4.75
C ASN A 114 21.67 -14.62 6.08
N ASP A 115 21.50 -15.93 6.13
CA ASP A 115 22.30 -16.77 7.04
C ASP A 115 23.74 -16.41 6.70
N ASN A 116 24.36 -15.55 7.53
CA ASN A 116 25.79 -15.38 7.53
C ASN A 116 26.34 -16.62 8.27
N PRO A 117 26.94 -17.60 7.58
CA PRO A 117 27.61 -18.69 8.29
C PRO A 117 28.89 -18.22 9.00
N THR A 118 29.25 -16.94 8.87
CA THR A 118 30.44 -16.34 9.49
C THR A 118 30.29 -16.07 10.99
N LEU A 119 29.17 -16.45 11.63
CA LEU A 119 29.07 -16.50 13.10
C LEU A 119 29.43 -17.88 13.70
N HIS A 120 29.86 -18.82 12.86
CA HIS A 120 30.37 -20.13 13.29
C HIS A 120 31.87 -20.33 12.98
N GLN A 121 32.58 -19.30 12.54
CA GLN A 121 34.03 -19.33 12.45
C GLN A 121 34.62 -18.11 13.17
N GLU A 122 35.18 -18.43 14.34
CA GLU A 122 36.07 -17.65 15.22
C GLU A 122 35.42 -16.69 16.23
#